data_AF-A0A7I7WND8-F1
#
_entry.id   AF-A0A7I7WND8-F1
#
_cell.length_a   1.000
_cell.length_b   1.000
_cell.length_c   1.000
_cell.angle_alpha   90.00
_cell.angle_beta   90.00
_cell.angle_gamma   90.00
#
_symmetry.space_group_name_H-M   'P 1'
#
loop_
_entity.id
_entity.type
_entity.pdbx_description
1 polymer ?
#
loop_
_entity_poly.entity_id
_entity_poly.type
_entity_poly.pdbx_seq_one_letter_code
_entity_poly.pdbx_strand_id
1 'polypeptide(L)'
;MNAHSISDPIRHFFGAYFHEDWVLEAADWQGVVDSYVQDEQPSADLLRTLSQEIDDLAGECTEPDAERLVTRTMGANYYPLPEFTYKAWLGQVAARLRQHSAAIEGGPTPPTA
;
A
#
# COMPACT_ATOMS: atom_id res chain seq x y z
N MET A 1 3.69 -12.80 -19.60
CA MET A 1 3.53 -11.77 -18.54
C MET A 1 3.94 -10.46 -19.15
N ASN A 2 2.98 -9.59 -19.45
CA ASN A 2 3.31 -8.23 -19.85
C ASN A 2 3.88 -7.53 -18.62
N ALA A 3 5.09 -7.00 -18.74
CA ALA A 3 5.65 -6.11 -17.74
C ALA A 3 4.84 -4.81 -17.80
N HIS A 4 3.72 -4.74 -17.07
CA HIS A 4 3.15 -3.45 -16.73
C HIS A 4 4.17 -2.76 -15.85
N SER A 5 4.81 -1.72 -16.38
CA SER A 5 5.65 -0.83 -15.59
C SER A 5 4.78 -0.30 -14.46
N ILE A 6 5.07 -0.72 -13.23
CA ILE A 6 4.43 -0.16 -12.05
C ILE A 6 4.73 1.33 -11.94
N SER A 7 3.79 2.08 -11.40
CA SER A 7 3.92 3.52 -11.26
C SER A 7 5.03 3.91 -10.26
N ASP A 8 5.61 5.10 -10.45
CA ASP A 8 6.58 5.65 -9.50
C ASP A 8 5.99 5.79 -8.07
N PRO A 9 4.72 6.19 -7.89
CA PRO A 9 4.07 6.17 -6.57
C PRO A 9 4.05 4.80 -5.90
N ILE A 10 3.78 3.71 -6.63
CA ILE A 10 3.82 2.34 -6.06
C ILE A 10 5.25 1.98 -5.64
N ARG A 11 6.24 2.27 -6.49
CA ARG A 11 7.66 2.03 -6.16
C ARG A 11 8.09 2.80 -4.93
N HIS A 12 7.68 4.06 -4.84
CA HIS A 12 7.99 4.93 -3.71
C HIS A 12 7.32 4.40 -2.44
N PHE A 13 6.00 4.17 -2.46
CA PHE A 13 5.27 3.68 -1.30
C PHE A 13 5.83 2.37 -0.76
N PHE A 14 5.99 1.34 -1.59
CA PHE A 14 6.50 0.05 -1.13
C PHE A 14 8.01 0.07 -0.83
N GLY A 15 8.81 0.69 -1.68
CA GLY A 15 10.27 0.70 -1.52
C GLY A 15 10.78 1.59 -0.39
N ALA A 16 10.12 2.73 -0.15
CA ALA A 16 10.54 3.69 0.86
C ALA A 16 9.98 3.39 2.25
N TYR A 17 8.75 2.85 2.37
CA TYR A 17 8.13 2.59 3.68
C TYR A 17 8.22 1.14 4.13
N PHE A 18 8.19 0.17 3.22
CA PHE A 18 8.49 -1.23 3.55
C PHE A 18 9.97 -1.54 3.32
N HIS A 19 10.89 -0.62 3.68
CA HIS A 19 12.33 -0.84 3.58
C HIS A 19 12.85 -1.83 4.63
N GLU A 20 14.14 -2.19 4.60
CA GLU A 20 14.70 -3.27 5.43
C GLU A 20 14.52 -3.08 6.95
N ASP A 21 14.45 -1.82 7.39
CA ASP A 21 14.36 -1.42 8.80
C ASP A 21 12.93 -1.06 9.24
N TRP A 22 11.90 -1.32 8.44
CA TRP A 22 10.51 -0.91 8.74
C TRP A 22 10.04 -1.36 10.14
N VAL A 23 10.53 -2.50 10.63
CA VAL A 23 10.23 -3.06 11.97
C VAL A 23 10.73 -2.19 13.14
N LEU A 24 11.64 -1.26 12.88
CA LEU A 24 12.11 -0.29 13.88
C LEU A 24 11.18 0.92 13.98
N GLU A 25 10.38 1.17 12.94
CA GLU A 25 9.54 2.36 12.80
C GLU A 25 8.07 2.07 13.05
N ALA A 26 7.62 0.84 12.77
CA ALA A 26 6.25 0.40 12.96
C ALA A 26 6.18 -0.98 13.61
N ALA A 27 5.15 -1.19 14.45
CA ALA A 27 4.92 -2.46 15.13
C ALA A 27 4.39 -3.55 14.17
N ASP A 28 3.70 -3.15 13.10
CA ASP A 28 3.10 -4.03 12.11
C ASP A 28 3.00 -3.30 10.74
N TRP A 29 2.58 -4.04 9.70
CA TRP A 29 2.44 -3.48 8.36
C TRP A 29 1.38 -2.36 8.32
N GLN A 30 0.35 -2.42 9.18
CA GLN A 30 -0.67 -1.38 9.28
C GLN A 30 -0.04 -0.05 9.71
N GLY A 31 0.85 -0.08 10.70
CA GLY A 31 1.62 1.08 11.15
C GLY A 31 2.46 1.67 10.02
N VAL A 32 3.07 0.86 9.17
CA VAL A 32 3.83 1.34 8.00
C VAL A 32 2.95 2.16 7.04
N VAL A 33 1.76 1.66 6.72
CA VAL A 33 0.80 2.39 5.87
C VAL A 33 0.33 3.68 6.53
N ASP A 34 0.10 3.66 7.84
CA ASP A 34 -0.31 4.85 8.59
C ASP A 34 0.79 5.90 8.63
N SER A 35 2.05 5.50 8.83
CA SER A 35 3.21 6.40 8.77
C SER A 35 3.31 7.07 7.41
N TYR A 36 3.16 6.32 6.30
CA TYR A 36 3.10 6.91 4.96
C TYR A 36 2.05 8.03 4.83
N VAL A 37 0.84 7.79 5.33
CA VAL A 37 -0.23 8.79 5.27
C VAL A 37 0.07 10.00 6.16
N GLN A 38 0.65 9.78 7.36
CA GLN A 38 1.01 10.87 8.27
C GLN A 38 2.17 11.71 7.76
N ASP A 39 3.22 11.07 7.24
CA ASP A 39 4.47 11.71 6.86
C ASP A 39 4.31 12.47 5.54
N GLU A 40 3.66 11.87 4.54
CA GLU A 40 3.56 12.47 3.20
C GLU A 40 2.29 13.28 2.99
N GLN A 41 1.26 13.06 3.80
CA GLN A 41 -0.06 13.68 3.64
C GLN A 41 -0.57 13.61 2.18
N PRO A 42 -0.62 12.41 1.57
CA PRO A 42 -1.03 12.25 0.18
C PRO A 42 -2.50 12.64 0.00
N SER A 43 -2.87 13.07 -1.21
CA SER A 43 -4.27 13.39 -1.52
C SER A 43 -5.15 12.13 -1.50
N ALA A 44 -6.45 12.31 -1.23
CA ALA A 44 -7.42 11.23 -1.29
C ALA A 44 -7.43 10.52 -2.67
N ASP A 45 -7.24 11.28 -3.75
CA ASP A 45 -7.16 10.77 -5.12
C ASP A 45 -5.92 9.90 -5.34
N LEU A 46 -4.76 10.29 -4.79
CA LEU A 46 -3.54 9.50 -4.88
C LEU A 46 -3.71 8.18 -4.12
N LEU A 47 -4.26 8.21 -2.91
CA LEU A 47 -4.54 7.00 -2.13
C LEU A 47 -5.49 6.05 -2.85
N ARG A 48 -6.52 6.59 -3.51
CA ARG A 48 -7.45 5.79 -4.32
C ARG A 48 -6.75 5.17 -5.52
N THR A 49 -5.92 5.95 -6.21
CA THR A 49 -5.13 5.48 -7.36
C THR A 49 -4.18 4.35 -6.96
N LEU A 50 -3.42 4.53 -5.88
CA LEU A 50 -2.54 3.49 -5.33
C LEU A 50 -3.32 2.22 -4.98
N SER A 51 -4.47 2.36 -4.30
CA SER A 51 -5.27 1.21 -3.91
C SER A 51 -5.80 0.42 -5.11
N GLN A 52 -6.23 1.11 -6.18
CA GLN A 52 -6.71 0.46 -7.39
C GLN A 52 -5.58 -0.23 -8.14
N GLU A 53 -4.42 0.42 -8.27
CA GLU A 53 -3.26 -0.19 -8.93
C GLU A 53 -2.79 -1.46 -8.19
N ILE A 54 -2.83 -1.45 -6.84
CA ILE A 54 -2.53 -2.64 -6.04
C ILE A 54 -3.53 -3.77 -6.32
N ASP A 55 -4.83 -3.46 -6.35
CA ASP A 55 -5.87 -4.45 -6.63
C ASP A 55 -5.70 -5.06 -8.05
N ASP A 56 -5.42 -4.23 -9.05
CA ASP A 56 -5.23 -4.66 -10.44
C ASP A 56 -4.01 -5.59 -10.55
N LEU A 57 -2.87 -5.17 -9.99
CA LEU A 57 -1.65 -5.98 -9.98
C LEU A 57 -1.82 -7.31 -9.23
N ALA A 58 -2.52 -7.29 -8.09
CA ALA A 58 -2.82 -8.51 -7.34
C ALA A 58 -3.81 -9.42 -8.09
N GLY A 59 -4.78 -8.84 -8.81
CA GLY A 59 -5.75 -9.56 -9.64
C GLY A 59 -5.10 -10.33 -10.79
N GLU A 60 -4.08 -9.75 -11.42
CA GLU A 60 -3.39 -10.30 -12.59
C GLU A 60 -2.32 -11.36 -12.26
N CYS A 61 -1.79 -11.35 -11.03
CA CYS A 61 -0.69 -12.24 -10.63
C CYS A 61 -1.17 -13.59 -10.07
N THR A 62 -0.38 -14.65 -10.28
CA THR A 62 -0.45 -15.85 -9.43
C THR A 62 0.22 -15.57 -8.07
N GLU A 63 0.06 -16.46 -7.10
CA GLU A 63 0.65 -16.26 -5.77
C GLU A 63 2.20 -16.18 -5.79
N PRO A 64 2.93 -17.09 -6.47
CA PRO A 64 4.38 -16.94 -6.63
C PRO A 64 4.80 -15.68 -7.42
N ASP A 65 3.95 -15.20 -8.32
CA ASP A 65 4.21 -13.95 -9.04
C ASP A 65 4.02 -12.73 -8.13
N ALA A 66 3.06 -12.78 -7.21
CA ALA A 66 2.83 -11.72 -6.24
C ALA A 66 4.02 -11.56 -5.27
N GLU A 67 4.64 -12.66 -4.81
CA GLU A 67 5.88 -12.60 -4.04
C GLU A 67 6.98 -11.84 -4.79
N ARG A 68 7.21 -12.20 -6.06
CA ARG A 68 8.24 -11.57 -6.90
C ARG A 68 7.89 -10.12 -7.21
N LEU A 69 6.62 -9.81 -7.44
CA LEU A 69 6.12 -8.46 -7.66
C LEU A 69 6.45 -7.57 -6.45
N VAL A 70 6.07 -8.00 -5.25
CA VAL A 70 6.29 -7.25 -4.00
C VAL A 70 7.77 -7.04 -3.72
N THR A 71 8.56 -8.13 -3.74
CA THR A 71 9.96 -8.09 -3.30
C THR A 71 10.94 -7.57 -4.34
N ARG A 72 10.68 -7.79 -5.64
CA ARG A 72 11.64 -7.45 -6.71
C ARG A 72 11.22 -6.27 -7.56
N THR A 73 9.92 -6.02 -7.68
CA THR A 73 9.40 -4.98 -8.58
C THR A 73 9.01 -3.74 -7.78
N MET A 74 8.18 -3.90 -6.75
CA MET A 74 7.74 -2.82 -5.85
C MET A 74 8.81 -2.44 -4.82
N GLY A 75 9.65 -3.40 -4.41
CA GLY A 75 10.81 -3.16 -3.55
C GLY A 75 10.53 -3.29 -2.04
N ALA A 76 9.40 -3.88 -1.65
CA ALA A 76 9.07 -4.08 -0.24
C ALA A 76 9.86 -5.24 0.38
N ASN A 77 10.44 -4.99 1.55
CA ASN A 77 11.04 -5.95 2.46
C ASN A 77 10.01 -6.45 3.50
N TYR A 78 8.86 -6.93 3.01
CA TYR A 78 7.81 -7.51 3.85
C TYR A 78 7.49 -8.96 3.45
N TYR A 79 7.30 -9.81 4.46
CA TYR A 79 6.97 -11.23 4.30
C TYR A 79 5.66 -11.54 5.05
N PRO A 80 4.52 -11.71 4.35
CA PRO A 80 3.20 -11.85 4.95
C PRO A 80 2.86 -13.26 5.48
N LEU A 81 3.68 -14.27 5.20
CA LEU A 81 3.40 -15.66 5.55
C LEU A 81 3.85 -15.97 6.99
N PRO A 82 3.16 -16.90 7.70
CA PRO A 82 2.03 -17.72 7.24
C PRO A 82 0.64 -17.07 7.36
N GLU A 83 0.54 -15.88 7.96
CA GLU A 83 -0.74 -15.24 8.30
C GLU A 83 -1.56 -14.91 7.06
N PHE A 84 -0.91 -14.45 5.99
CA PHE A 84 -1.54 -14.11 4.72
C PHE A 84 -0.73 -14.60 3.53
N THR A 85 -1.43 -14.90 2.45
CA THR A 85 -0.81 -14.91 1.12
C THR A 85 -0.42 -13.49 0.71
N TYR A 86 0.57 -13.31 -0.16
CA TYR A 86 0.95 -12.02 -0.72
C TYR A 86 -0.24 -11.31 -1.36
N LYS A 87 -1.08 -12.03 -2.12
CA LYS A 87 -2.29 -11.44 -2.71
C LYS A 87 -3.29 -10.97 -1.66
N ALA A 88 -3.51 -11.76 -0.61
CA ALA A 88 -4.43 -11.39 0.47
C ALA A 88 -3.90 -10.20 1.27
N TRP A 89 -2.58 -10.14 1.49
CA TRP A 89 -1.95 -9.00 2.14
C TRP A 89 -2.02 -7.73 1.29
N LEU A 90 -1.73 -7.80 -0.02
CA LEU A 90 -1.89 -6.66 -0.94
C LEU A 90 -3.32 -6.10 -0.92
N GLY A 91 -4.32 -6.98 -0.92
CA GLY A 91 -5.72 -6.56 -0.80
C GLY A 91 -6.03 -5.84 0.53
N GLN A 92 -5.37 -6.21 1.62
CA GLN A 92 -5.50 -5.52 2.91
C GLN A 92 -4.81 -4.15 2.91
N VAL A 93 -3.62 -4.04 2.29
CA VAL A 93 -2.94 -2.76 2.10
C VAL A 93 -3.80 -1.82 1.26
N ALA A 94 -4.34 -2.28 0.14
CA ALA A 94 -5.25 -1.51 -0.69
C ALA A 94 -6.50 -1.06 0.09
N ALA A 95 -7.08 -1.95 0.89
CA ALA A 95 -8.22 -1.60 1.75
C ALA A 95 -7.89 -0.52 2.77
N ARG A 96 -6.71 -0.58 3.40
CA ARG A 96 -6.26 0.43 4.37
C ARG A 96 -6.01 1.79 3.71
N LEU A 97 -5.42 1.83 2.52
CA LEU A 97 -5.27 3.07 1.75
C LEU A 97 -6.64 3.69 1.40
N ARG A 98 -7.64 2.87 1.03
CA ARG A 98 -9.02 3.33 0.80
C ARG A 98 -9.67 3.89 2.06
N GLN A 99 -9.40 3.32 3.24
CA GLN A 99 -9.88 3.86 4.51
C GLN A 99 -9.35 5.27 4.77
N HIS A 100 -8.04 5.49 4.55
CA HIS A 100 -7.43 6.81 4.67
C HIS A 100 -7.97 7.80 3.63
N SER A 101 -8.13 7.38 2.38
CA SER A 101 -8.77 8.20 1.32
C SER A 101 -10.16 8.69 1.75
N ALA A 102 -11.02 7.77 2.23
CA ALA A 102 -12.36 8.10 2.71
C ALA A 102 -12.36 9.02 3.94
N ALA A 103 -11.39 8.87 4.84
CA ALA A 103 -11.26 9.72 6.02
C ALA A 103 -10.89 11.17 5.65
N ILE A 104 -10.04 11.37 4.64
CA ILE A 104 -9.70 12.70 4.12
C ILE A 104 -10.94 13.37 3.51
N GLU A 105 -11.71 12.63 2.72
CA GLU A 105 -12.94 13.14 2.09
C GLU A 105 -14.07 13.39 3.11
N GLY A 106 -14.08 12.63 4.21
CA GLY A 106 -15.02 12.77 5.32
C GLY A 106 -14.62 13.79 6.40
N GLY A 107 -13.59 14.60 6.17
CA GLY A 107 -13.07 15.60 7.12
C GLY A 107 -14.13 16.61 7.62
N PRO A 108 -13.88 17.26 8.78
CA PRO A 108 -14.94 17.86 9.60
C PRO A 108 -15.70 18.96 8.86
N THR A 109 -17.03 18.82 8.76
CA THR A 109 -17.93 19.94 8.44
C THR A 109 -17.61 21.10 9.39
N PRO A 110 -17.30 22.31 8.89
CA PRO A 110 -17.05 23.45 9.76
C PRO A 110 -18.32 23.76 10.57
N PRO A 111 -18.20 24.17 11.85
CA PRO A 111 -19.37 24.53 12.63
C PRO A 111 -20.07 25.70 11.94
N THR A 112 -21.35 25.51 11.64
CA THR A 112 -22.21 26.59 11.16
C THR A 112 -22.29 27.64 12.26
N ALA A 113 -21.82 28.85 11.95
CA ALA A 113 -21.88 30.03 12.81
C ALA A 113 -23.32 30.51 13.03
#